data_AF-B3MH33-F1
#
_entry.id   AF-B3MH33-F1
#
_cell.length_a   1.000
_cell.length_b   1.000
_cell.length_c   1.000
_cell.angle_alpha   90.00
_cell.angle_beta   90.00
_cell.angle_gamma   90.00
#
_symmetry.space_group_name_H-M   'P 1'
#
loop_
_entity.id
_entity.type
_entity.pdbx_description
1 polymer ?
#
loop_
_entity_poly.entity_id
_entity_poly.type
_entity_poly.pdbx_seq_one_letter_code
_entity_poly.pdbx_strand_id
1 'polypeptide(L)'
;MAPKGPPKKPKKEVDWASDEHFHQDRSMIYVEHTYECPIFTTKAEECGTFFAQRIPERKFQLVRNKYGKQVPREGAFEIGFSQNARTSVHEIWTGLDKGPPRRDKFPNYESLVPEVQKILKKFYPDKAVGVEDEEDEDRDDMM
;
A
#
# COMPACT_ATOMS: atom_id res chain seq x y z
N MET A 1 20.30 39.01 -13.62
CA MET A 1 19.22 38.04 -13.92
C MET A 1 19.78 36.64 -13.70
N ALA A 2 19.37 35.93 -12.64
CA ALA A 2 19.89 34.60 -12.34
C ALA A 2 19.22 33.53 -13.23
N PRO A 3 19.98 32.54 -13.76
CA PRO A 3 19.43 31.54 -14.67
C PRO A 3 18.53 30.56 -13.91
N LYS A 4 17.30 30.39 -14.41
CA LYS A 4 16.35 29.38 -13.94
C LYS A 4 16.93 27.99 -14.29
N GLY A 5 17.17 27.17 -13.28
CA GLY A 5 17.67 25.80 -13.45
C GLY A 5 16.73 24.93 -14.30
N PRO A 6 17.22 23.81 -14.85
CA PRO A 6 16.48 22.98 -15.78
C PRO A 6 15.21 22.40 -15.13
N PRO A 7 14.09 22.31 -15.88
CA PRO A 7 12.84 21.77 -15.37
C PRO A 7 13.05 20.31 -14.96
N LYS A 8 12.76 20.00 -13.69
CA LYS A 8 12.75 18.62 -13.17
C LYS A 8 11.75 17.82 -14.02
N LYS A 9 12.25 16.78 -14.72
CA LYS A 9 11.43 15.86 -15.50
C LYS A 9 10.27 15.36 -14.62
N PRO A 10 9.00 15.47 -15.04
CA PRO A 10 7.89 14.92 -14.28
C PRO A 10 8.13 13.42 -14.12
N LYS A 11 8.08 12.91 -12.89
CA LYS A 11 8.07 11.46 -12.64
C LYS A 11 6.89 10.90 -13.44
N LYS A 12 7.20 10.07 -14.44
CA LYS A 12 6.23 9.51 -15.38
C LYS A 12 5.20 8.75 -14.55
N GLU A 13 3.97 9.25 -14.55
CA GLU A 13 2.83 8.56 -13.95
C GLU A 13 2.63 7.29 -14.77
N VAL A 14 3.02 6.15 -14.20
CA VAL A 14 2.74 4.87 -14.80
C VAL A 14 1.34 4.49 -14.37
N ASP A 15 0.43 4.50 -15.34
CA ASP A 15 -0.91 3.97 -15.13
C ASP A 15 -0.81 2.45 -15.12
N TRP A 16 -0.67 1.89 -13.92
CA TRP A 16 -0.53 0.44 -13.74
C TRP A 16 -1.82 -0.32 -14.06
N ALA A 17 -2.96 0.39 -14.20
CA ALA A 17 -4.25 -0.16 -14.58
C ALA A 17 -4.39 -0.36 -16.10
N SER A 18 -3.57 0.34 -16.89
CA SER A 18 -3.49 0.24 -18.35
C SER A 18 -3.17 -1.18 -18.78
N ASP A 19 -3.75 -1.60 -19.90
CA ASP A 19 -3.56 -2.96 -20.45
C ASP A 19 -2.08 -3.30 -20.70
N GLU A 20 -1.25 -2.30 -21.06
CA GLU A 20 0.20 -2.46 -21.29
C GLU A 20 1.03 -2.70 -20.01
N HIS A 21 0.51 -2.33 -18.84
CA HIS A 21 1.25 -2.34 -17.57
C HIS A 21 0.58 -3.16 -16.47
N PHE A 22 -0.65 -3.62 -16.72
CA PHE A 22 -1.43 -4.40 -15.80
C PHE A 22 -0.88 -5.82 -15.69
N HIS A 23 -0.65 -6.25 -14.46
CA HIS A 23 -0.35 -7.64 -14.14
C HIS A 23 -1.20 -8.06 -12.95
N GLN A 24 -1.90 -9.19 -13.08
CA GLN A 24 -2.74 -9.76 -12.02
C GLN A 24 -1.94 -10.12 -10.74
N ASP A 25 -0.66 -10.45 -10.90
CA ASP A 25 0.23 -10.83 -9.80
C ASP A 25 0.98 -9.63 -9.18
N ARG A 26 0.71 -8.41 -9.67
CA ARG A 26 1.29 -7.18 -9.12
C ARG A 26 0.30 -6.54 -8.18
N SER A 27 0.68 -6.42 -6.91
CA SER A 27 -0.04 -5.65 -5.90
C SER A 27 0.49 -4.24 -5.78
N MET A 28 -0.39 -3.33 -5.43
CA MET A 28 -0.12 -1.90 -5.35
C MET A 28 -0.19 -1.47 -3.90
N ILE A 29 0.85 -0.81 -3.41
CA ILE A 29 0.87 -0.18 -2.09
C ILE A 29 0.90 1.33 -2.31
N TYR A 30 -0.15 2.00 -1.87
CA TYR A 30 -0.26 3.45 -1.92
C TYR A 30 0.11 3.99 -0.54
N VAL A 31 1.16 4.81 -0.45
CA VAL A 31 1.51 5.47 0.80
C VAL A 31 1.38 6.97 0.62
N GLU A 32 0.49 7.58 1.39
CA GLU A 32 0.43 9.02 1.54
C GLU A 32 1.23 9.42 2.79
N HIS A 33 2.15 10.37 2.64
CA HIS A 33 3.02 10.77 3.72
C HIS A 33 3.38 12.26 3.65
N THR A 34 3.43 12.94 4.80
CA THR A 34 3.87 14.35 4.88
C THR A 34 5.31 14.53 4.39
N TYR A 35 5.62 15.73 3.88
CA TYR A 35 6.98 16.15 3.51
C TYR A 35 7.71 16.89 4.65
N GLU A 36 7.07 17.07 5.81
CA GLU A 36 7.68 17.77 6.95
C GLU A 36 8.98 17.10 7.42
N CYS A 37 9.07 15.78 7.33
CA CYS A 37 10.25 15.04 7.79
C CYS A 37 10.60 13.85 6.87
N PRO A 38 11.90 13.57 6.66
CA PRO A 38 12.36 12.50 5.77
C PRO A 38 12.01 11.10 6.28
N ILE A 39 11.82 10.92 7.59
CA ILE A 39 11.47 9.62 8.19
C ILE A 39 10.18 9.04 7.60
N PHE A 40 9.23 9.88 7.21
CA PHE A 40 7.98 9.45 6.57
C PHE A 40 8.23 8.78 5.22
N THR A 41 9.15 9.34 4.42
CA THR A 41 9.59 8.74 3.17
C THR A 41 10.29 7.41 3.40
N THR A 42 11.21 7.36 4.39
CA THR A 42 11.93 6.13 4.76
C THR A 42 10.95 5.04 5.19
N LYS A 43 9.99 5.38 6.04
CA LYS A 43 8.96 4.45 6.53
C LYS A 43 8.04 3.95 5.41
N ALA A 44 7.77 4.77 4.40
CA ALA A 44 7.03 4.35 3.21
C ALA A 44 7.82 3.33 2.37
N GLU A 45 9.13 3.54 2.22
CA GLU A 45 10.02 2.61 1.51
C GLU A 45 10.20 1.30 2.27
N GLU A 46 10.43 1.37 3.58
CA GLU A 46 10.49 0.20 4.47
C GLU A 46 9.21 -0.63 4.39
N CYS A 47 8.03 0.01 4.33
CA CYS A 47 6.76 -0.68 4.16
C CYS A 47 6.72 -1.51 2.86
N GLY A 48 7.08 -0.89 1.73
CA GLY A 48 7.13 -1.59 0.44
C GLY A 48 8.13 -2.75 0.43
N THR A 49 9.33 -2.54 0.99
CA THR A 49 10.35 -3.58 1.11
C THR A 49 9.91 -4.72 2.03
N PHE A 50 9.28 -4.41 3.16
CA PHE A 50 8.78 -5.39 4.12
C PHE A 50 7.76 -6.33 3.48
N PHE A 51 6.74 -5.79 2.79
CA PHE A 51 5.74 -6.62 2.13
C PHE A 51 6.33 -7.44 0.98
N ALA A 52 7.27 -6.87 0.22
CA ALA A 52 7.99 -7.61 -0.83
C ALA A 52 8.82 -8.77 -0.27
N GLN A 53 9.42 -8.63 0.91
CA GLN A 53 10.14 -9.70 1.60
C GLN A 53 9.19 -10.73 2.21
N ARG A 54 8.07 -10.29 2.77
CA ARG A 54 7.12 -11.17 3.47
C ARG A 54 6.32 -12.03 2.51
N ILE A 55 5.99 -11.50 1.32
CA ILE A 55 5.18 -12.18 0.30
C ILE A 55 5.94 -12.13 -1.03
N PRO A 56 7.06 -12.86 -1.17
CA PRO A 56 7.89 -12.82 -2.37
C PRO A 56 7.19 -13.39 -3.62
N GLU A 57 6.09 -14.12 -3.43
CA GLU A 57 5.26 -14.64 -4.51
C GLU A 57 4.55 -13.52 -5.31
N ARG A 58 4.35 -12.34 -4.70
CA ARG A 58 3.71 -11.20 -5.34
C ARG A 58 4.69 -10.07 -5.62
N LYS A 59 4.45 -9.37 -6.73
CA LYS A 59 5.21 -8.16 -7.06
C LYS A 59 4.54 -6.96 -6.41
N PHE A 60 5.18 -6.34 -5.43
CA PHE A 60 4.66 -5.12 -4.82
C PHE A 60 5.20 -3.88 -5.52
N GLN A 61 4.30 -2.98 -5.89
CA GLN A 61 4.61 -1.68 -6.45
C GLN A 61 4.22 -0.59 -5.46
N LEU A 62 5.23 0.07 -4.90
CA LEU A 62 5.03 1.21 -4.01
C LEU A 62 4.75 2.48 -4.82
N VAL A 63 3.67 3.18 -4.47
CA VAL A 63 3.25 4.48 -5.03
C VAL A 63 3.17 5.48 -3.88
N ARG A 64 4.08 6.46 -3.87
CA ARG A 64 4.14 7.50 -2.83
C ARG A 64 3.45 8.79 -3.30
N ASN A 65 2.54 9.34 -2.51
CA ASN A 65 1.87 10.63 -2.74
C ASN A 65 1.36 10.82 -4.18
N LYS A 66 0.82 9.76 -4.80
CA LYS A 66 0.47 9.71 -6.24
C LYS A 66 1.58 10.29 -7.14
N TYR A 67 2.79 9.75 -7.02
CA TYR A 67 4.00 10.20 -7.71
C TYR A 67 4.44 11.63 -7.39
N GLY A 68 4.01 12.16 -6.25
CA GLY A 68 4.29 13.53 -5.80
C GLY A 68 3.33 14.59 -6.35
N LYS A 69 2.23 14.20 -6.99
CA LYS A 69 1.16 15.13 -7.41
C LYS A 69 0.16 15.43 -6.31
N GLN A 70 0.03 14.53 -5.32
CA GLN A 70 -0.82 14.78 -4.16
C GLN A 70 -0.03 15.58 -3.13
N VAL A 71 -0.58 16.73 -2.72
CA VAL A 71 -0.08 17.47 -1.56
C VAL A 71 -0.53 16.68 -0.34
N PRO A 72 0.41 16.03 0.38
CA PRO A 72 0.05 15.23 1.55
C PRO A 72 -0.46 16.15 2.66
N ARG A 73 -1.39 15.65 3.46
CA ARG A 73 -1.87 16.41 4.62
C ARG A 73 -0.77 16.54 5.69
N GLU A 74 -0.85 17.58 6.51
CA GLU A 74 0.11 17.79 7.60
C GLU A 74 0.05 16.61 8.58
N GLY A 75 1.22 16.05 8.90
CA GLY A 75 1.32 14.83 9.70
C GLY A 75 0.64 13.59 9.11
N ALA A 76 0.31 13.56 7.82
CA ALA A 76 -0.28 12.38 7.18
C ALA A 76 0.69 11.21 7.12
N PHE A 77 0.18 10.02 7.41
CA PHE A 77 0.81 8.76 7.08
C PHE A 77 -0.27 7.70 6.85
N GLU A 78 -0.77 7.61 5.63
CA GLU A 78 -1.83 6.68 5.26
C GLU A 78 -1.27 5.59 4.35
N ILE A 79 -1.71 4.36 4.58
CA ILE A 79 -1.32 3.20 3.78
C ILE A 79 -2.58 2.60 3.19
N GLY A 80 -2.67 2.65 1.87
CA GLY A 80 -3.63 1.94 1.06
C GLY A 80 -2.98 0.72 0.41
N PHE A 81 -3.72 -0.37 0.35
CA PHE A 81 -3.35 -1.59 -0.33
C PHE A 81 -4.37 -1.92 -1.41
N SER A 82 -3.90 -2.30 -2.59
CA SER A 82 -4.74 -2.86 -3.63
C SER A 82 -4.10 -4.12 -4.18
N GLN A 83 -4.92 -5.14 -4.42
CA GLN A 83 -4.43 -6.42 -4.90
C GLN A 83 -3.79 -6.31 -6.29
N ASN A 84 -4.34 -5.45 -7.14
CA ASN A 84 -3.78 -5.05 -8.42
C ASN A 84 -4.20 -3.61 -8.77
N ALA A 85 -3.71 -3.08 -9.88
CA ALA A 85 -3.98 -1.68 -10.23
C ALA A 85 -5.43 -1.40 -10.69
N ARG A 86 -6.24 -2.44 -10.95
CA ARG A 86 -7.66 -2.33 -11.34
C ARG A 86 -8.62 -2.56 -10.17
N THR A 87 -8.14 -3.13 -9.05
CA THR A 87 -8.96 -3.36 -7.86
C THR A 87 -9.05 -2.11 -6.99
N SER A 88 -10.11 -2.06 -6.18
CA SER A 88 -10.31 -1.01 -5.18
C SER A 88 -9.13 -0.91 -4.22
N VAL A 89 -8.73 0.32 -3.90
CA VAL A 89 -7.73 0.60 -2.87
C VAL A 89 -8.41 0.50 -1.50
N HIS A 90 -7.89 -0.38 -0.66
CA HIS A 90 -8.33 -0.57 0.72
C HIS A 90 -7.35 0.14 1.65
N GLU A 91 -7.85 1.05 2.47
CA GLU A 91 -7.05 1.65 3.53
C GLU A 91 -6.78 0.59 4.62
N ILE A 92 -5.50 0.33 4.89
CA ILE A 92 -5.06 -0.60 5.93
C ILE A 92 -4.47 0.13 7.14
N TRP A 93 -4.13 1.41 7.01
CA TRP A 93 -3.63 2.23 8.11
C TRP A 93 -3.84 3.71 7.88
N THR A 94 -4.25 4.43 8.92
CA THR A 94 -4.25 5.90 9.00
C THR A 94 -3.43 6.37 10.21
N GLY A 95 -2.43 7.21 9.94
CA GLY A 95 -1.64 7.94 10.92
C GLY A 95 -2.14 9.35 11.20
N LEU A 96 -3.25 9.77 10.56
CA LEU A 96 -3.86 11.09 10.81
C LEU A 96 -4.51 11.14 12.20
N ASP A 97 -5.24 10.09 12.55
CA ASP A 97 -5.95 9.97 13.84
C ASP A 97 -5.02 9.57 15.00
N LYS A 98 -3.81 9.11 14.68
CA LYS A 98 -2.76 8.82 15.65
C LYS A 98 -2.12 10.16 16.02
N GLY A 99 -2.35 10.58 17.27
CA GLY A 99 -2.15 11.94 17.79
C GLY A 99 -0.74 12.55 17.66
N PRO A 100 -0.44 13.62 18.41
CA PRO A 100 0.78 14.42 18.21
C PRO A 100 2.11 13.64 18.30
N PRO A 101 2.26 12.53 19.04
CA PRO A 101 3.49 11.75 18.99
C PRO A 101 3.69 11.16 17.60
N ARG A 102 4.69 11.67 16.88
CA ARG A 102 5.06 11.21 15.53
C ARG A 102 5.30 9.70 15.46
N ARG A 103 5.75 9.08 16.55
CA ARG A 103 6.03 7.63 16.62
C ARG A 103 4.78 6.79 16.39
N ASP A 104 3.63 7.22 16.91
CA ASP A 104 2.38 6.47 16.81
C ASP A 104 1.71 6.59 15.43
N LYS A 105 2.21 7.50 14.58
CA LYS A 105 1.76 7.64 13.18
C LYS A 105 2.22 6.47 12.30
N PHE A 106 3.30 5.79 12.70
CA PHE A 106 3.83 4.66 11.94
C PHE A 106 3.26 3.33 12.47
N PRO A 107 2.69 2.49 11.60
CA PRO A 107 2.23 1.17 12.00
C PRO A 107 3.40 0.25 12.29
N ASN A 108 3.11 -0.83 13.02
CA ASN A 108 3.93 -2.02 12.96
C ASN A 108 3.59 -2.79 11.68
N TYR A 109 4.55 -2.98 10.77
CA TYR A 109 4.30 -3.65 9.49
C TYR A 109 3.80 -5.08 9.67
N GLU A 110 4.22 -5.77 10.72
CA GLU A 110 3.74 -7.12 11.03
C GLU A 110 2.23 -7.16 11.30
N SER A 111 1.70 -6.14 11.99
CA SER A 111 0.25 -6.04 12.25
C SER A 111 -0.59 -5.77 10.99
N LEU A 112 0.04 -5.31 9.90
CA LEU A 112 -0.65 -5.06 8.63
C LEU A 112 -0.68 -6.27 7.70
N VAL A 113 0.19 -7.27 7.94
CA VAL A 113 0.22 -8.52 7.18
C VAL A 113 -1.14 -9.22 7.13
N PRO A 114 -1.86 -9.44 8.25
CA PRO A 114 -3.16 -10.11 8.21
C PRO A 114 -4.19 -9.33 7.38
N GLU A 115 -4.20 -7.99 7.45
CA GLU A 115 -5.11 -7.15 6.65
C GLU A 115 -4.80 -7.25 5.15
N VAL A 116 -3.52 -7.22 4.78
CA VAL A 116 -3.08 -7.44 3.38
C VAL A 116 -3.47 -8.84 2.90
N GLN A 117 -3.23 -9.88 3.69
CA GLN A 117 -3.61 -11.25 3.34
C GLN A 117 -5.13 -11.41 3.21
N LYS A 118 -5.92 -10.76 4.07
CA LYS A 118 -7.38 -10.74 3.99
C LYS A 118 -7.87 -10.11 2.69
N ILE A 119 -7.28 -9.00 2.28
CA ILE A 119 -7.59 -8.35 0.99
C ILE A 119 -7.19 -9.27 -0.18
N LEU A 120 -6.04 -9.93 -0.10
CA LEU A 120 -5.61 -10.89 -1.12
C LEU A 120 -6.58 -12.09 -1.23
N LYS A 121 -7.00 -12.67 -0.09
CA LYS A 121 -7.97 -13.78 -0.02
C LYS A 121 -9.35 -13.38 -0.56
N LYS A 122 -9.85 -12.20 -0.21
CA LYS A 122 -11.22 -11.76 -0.53
C LYS A 122 -11.50 -11.67 -2.04
N PHE A 123 -10.49 -11.39 -2.86
CA PHE A 123 -10.64 -11.22 -4.30
C PHE A 123 -10.05 -12.37 -5.13
N TYR A 124 -9.07 -13.12 -4.60
CA TYR A 124 -8.51 -14.33 -5.24
C TYR A 124 -8.22 -15.41 -4.17
N PRO A 125 -9.20 -16.26 -3.82
CA PRO A 125 -9.01 -17.33 -2.85
C PRO A 125 -7.95 -18.35 -3.30
N ASP A 126 -7.82 -18.62 -4.60
CA ASP A 126 -6.88 -19.62 -5.16
C ASP A 126 -5.38 -19.32 -5.00
N LYS A 127 -4.98 -18.09 -4.64
CA LYS A 127 -3.55 -17.70 -4.51
C LYS A 127 -3.15 -17.25 -3.11
N ALA A 128 -3.98 -17.49 -2.10
CA ALA A 128 -3.62 -17.18 -0.73
C ALA A 128 -2.76 -18.30 -0.14
N VAL A 129 -1.50 -18.35 -0.56
CA VAL A 129 -0.55 -19.34 -0.06
C VAL A 129 -0.23 -19.07 1.42
N GLY A 130 -0.57 -20.03 2.30
CA GLY A 130 0.05 -20.15 3.63
C GLY A 130 -0.79 -19.86 4.87
N VAL A 131 -2.13 -19.89 4.79
CA VAL A 131 -2.96 -20.07 6.00
C VAL A 131 -3.88 -21.23 5.70
N GLU A 132 -3.62 -22.36 6.37
CA GLU A 132 -4.49 -23.53 6.39
C GLU A 132 -5.95 -23.08 6.52
N ASP A 133 -6.78 -23.65 5.65
CA ASP A 133 -8.22 -23.53 5.67
C ASP A 133 -8.71 -24.02 7.04
N GLU A 134 -8.92 -23.09 7.99
CA GLU A 134 -9.96 -23.29 8.99
C GLU A 134 -11.28 -22.95 8.29
N GLU A 135 -11.79 -23.96 7.57
CA GLU A 135 -13.21 -24.11 7.26
C GLU A 135 -13.98 -24.06 8.59
N ASP A 136 -14.39 -22.87 9.04
CA ASP A 136 -15.43 -22.77 10.07
C ASP A 136 -16.79 -22.84 9.37
N GLU A 137 -17.28 -24.07 9.33
CA GLU A 137 -18.65 -24.53 9.30
C GLU A 137 -19.73 -23.46 9.53
N ASP A 138 -20.32 -22.94 8.46
CA ASP A 138 -21.72 -22.48 8.48
C ASP A 138 -22.51 -23.29 7.43
N ARG A 139 -22.53 -24.60 7.65
CA ARG A 139 -23.46 -25.53 7.03
C ARG A 139 -24.03 -26.45 8.10
N ASP A 140 -25.04 -25.95 8.79
CA ASP A 140 -26.23 -26.67 9.32
C ASP A 140 -26.95 -25.65 10.24
N ASP A 141 -28.06 -25.05 9.83
CA ASP A 141 -29.34 -25.65 10.14
C ASP A 141 -30.39 -25.33 9.06
N MET A 142 -30.77 -26.38 8.34
CA MET A 142 -31.92 -26.45 7.46
C MET A 142 -33.01 -27.26 8.17
N MET A 143 -34.04 -26.61 8.72
CA MET A 143 -35.43 -27.10 8.67
C MET A 143 -36.46 -26.04 9.06
#